data_AF-A0A7C5PDA0-F1
#
_entry.id   AF-A0A7C5PDA0-F1
#
_cell.length_a   1.000
_cell.length_b   1.000
_cell.length_c   1.000
_cell.angle_alpha   90.00
_cell.angle_beta   90.00
_cell.angle_gamma   90.00
#
_symmetry.space_group_name_H-M   'P 1'
#
loop_
_entity.id
_entity.type
_entity.pdbx_description
1 polymer ?
#
loop_
_entity_poly.entity_id
_entity_poly.type
_entity_poly.pdbx_seq_one_letter_code
_entity_poly.pdbx_strand_id
1 'polypeptide(L)'
;MVNCFKVEHAMFKYLRVVPLAAESLGVRSMCTFVETPDLRILLDAGVSLCPNRFGLPPHPLEFKAIIECRRRIAEAAEKADVVTLSHYHFDHHTPSYEDWLCNWTAEDETAKQIYEGKVVLIKNPKGWINFSQRRRGSVLPKT
;
A
#
# COMPACT_ATOMS: atom_id res chain seq x y z
N MET A 1 -0.34 6.65 -40.67
CA MET A 1 0.83 7.30 -40.05
C MET A 1 0.86 6.86 -38.59
N VAL A 2 1.74 5.91 -38.25
CA VAL A 2 1.87 5.39 -36.88
C VAL A 2 2.93 6.26 -36.20
N ASN A 3 2.51 7.10 -35.25
CA ASN A 3 3.45 7.91 -34.48
C ASN A 3 4.23 6.95 -33.55
N CYS A 4 5.48 6.69 -33.92
CA CYS A 4 6.44 6.03 -33.05
C CYS A 4 6.77 7.03 -31.93
N PHE A 5 6.21 6.82 -30.74
CA PHE A 5 6.62 7.58 -29.55
C PHE A 5 8.11 7.30 -29.33
N LYS A 6 8.95 8.29 -29.62
CA LYS A 6 10.34 8.29 -29.15
C LYS A 6 10.28 8.24 -27.63
N VAL A 7 10.67 7.11 -27.05
CA VAL A 7 11.00 7.04 -25.62
C VAL A 7 12.31 7.80 -25.48
N GLU A 8 12.22 9.11 -25.24
CA GLU A 8 13.38 9.88 -24.82
C GLU A 8 13.80 9.34 -23.46
N HIS A 9 15.03 8.82 -23.37
CA HIS A 9 15.62 8.46 -22.08
C HIS A 9 15.90 9.74 -21.30
N ALA A 10 14.89 10.21 -20.57
CA ALA A 10 15.05 11.29 -19.61
C ALA A 10 15.98 10.80 -18.50
N MET A 11 17.16 11.42 -18.40
CA MET A 11 18.05 11.21 -17.27
C MET A 11 17.37 11.79 -16.02
N PHE A 12 16.96 10.95 -15.07
CA PHE A 12 16.32 11.41 -13.84
C PHE A 12 17.27 12.37 -13.10
N LYS A 13 16.93 13.67 -13.05
CA LYS A 13 17.69 14.65 -12.25
C LYS A 13 17.65 14.31 -10.76
N TYR A 14 16.55 13.69 -10.32
CA TYR A 14 16.28 13.34 -8.94
C TYR A 14 15.37 12.11 -8.88
N LEU A 15 15.74 11.13 -8.06
CA LEU A 15 14.90 10.00 -7.71
C LEU A 15 15.14 9.69 -6.24
N ARG A 16 14.10 9.76 -5.41
CA ARG A 16 14.16 9.37 -4.00
C ARG A 16 13.25 8.19 -3.77
N VAL A 17 13.81 7.11 -3.24
CA VAL A 17 13.10 5.87 -2.93
C VAL A 17 13.22 5.61 -1.44
N VAL A 18 12.08 5.50 -0.75
CA VAL A 18 12.04 5.31 0.69
C VAL A 18 11.08 4.18 1.06
N PRO A 19 11.60 3.02 1.50
CA PRO A 19 10.80 2.01 2.17
C PRO A 19 10.20 2.59 3.46
N LEU A 20 8.87 2.57 3.59
CA LEU A 20 8.17 3.16 4.74
C LEU A 20 7.97 2.18 5.89
N ALA A 21 7.74 0.92 5.55
CA ALA A 21 7.36 -0.15 6.48
C ALA A 21 8.19 -1.44 6.30
N ALA A 22 9.42 -1.31 5.77
CA ALA A 22 10.39 -2.39 5.72
C ALA A 22 11.13 -2.46 7.07
N GLU A 23 10.66 -3.33 7.95
CA GLU A 23 11.15 -3.47 9.33
C GLU A 23 11.27 -4.96 9.71
N SER A 24 11.87 -5.26 10.88
CA SER A 24 12.23 -6.64 11.28
C SER A 24 11.53 -7.13 12.56
N LEU A 25 10.57 -6.39 13.10
CA LEU A 25 9.80 -6.75 14.29
C LEU A 25 8.59 -7.61 13.97
N GLY A 26 8.14 -7.72 12.71
CA GLY A 26 7.14 -8.73 12.31
C GLY A 26 5.97 -8.19 11.48
N VAL A 27 5.93 -6.87 11.25
CA VAL A 27 5.04 -6.22 10.29
C VAL A 27 5.45 -6.61 8.88
N ARG A 28 4.49 -7.10 8.11
CA ARG A 28 4.69 -7.38 6.69
C ARG A 28 4.25 -6.17 5.89
N SER A 29 5.11 -5.67 5.02
CA SER A 29 4.79 -4.61 4.08
C SER A 29 5.81 -4.56 2.94
N MET A 30 5.36 -4.06 1.79
CA MET A 30 6.25 -3.59 0.71
C MET A 30 6.13 -2.07 0.49
N CYS A 31 5.49 -1.35 1.40
CA CYS A 31 5.12 0.03 1.16
C CYS A 31 6.36 0.91 0.93
N THR A 32 6.44 1.52 -0.25
CA THR A 32 7.58 2.30 -0.69
C THR A 32 7.12 3.61 -1.30
N PHE A 33 7.66 4.72 -0.81
CA PHE A 33 7.45 6.03 -1.40
C PHE A 33 8.54 6.31 -2.44
N VAL A 34 8.12 6.65 -3.65
CA VAL A 34 9.00 7.02 -4.75
C VAL A 34 8.67 8.44 -5.16
N GLU A 35 9.67 9.32 -5.11
CA GLU A 35 9.54 10.69 -5.56
C GLU A 35 10.43 10.90 -6.78
N THR A 36 9.80 11.37 -7.85
CA THR A 36 10.41 11.78 -9.11
C THR A 36 10.24 13.30 -9.27
N PRO A 37 10.84 13.95 -10.29
CA PRO A 37 10.65 15.38 -10.50
C PRO A 37 9.20 15.78 -10.80
N ASP A 38 8.40 14.86 -11.36
CA ASP A 38 7.06 15.15 -11.86
C ASP A 38 5.94 14.52 -11.01
N LEU A 39 6.23 13.40 -10.34
CA LEU A 39 5.24 12.58 -9.65
C LEU A 39 5.77 11.97 -8.35
N ARG A 40 4.89 11.86 -7.36
CA ARG A 40 5.09 11.10 -6.13
C ARG A 40 4.18 9.88 -6.13
N ILE A 41 4.80 8.71 -5.97
CA ILE A 41 4.15 7.42 -6.10
C ILE A 41 4.27 6.69 -4.77
N LEU A 42 3.13 6.24 -4.23
CA LEU A 42 3.07 5.35 -3.08
C LEU A 42 2.80 3.92 -3.57
N LEU A 43 3.82 3.09 -3.52
CA LEU A 43 3.73 1.69 -3.94
C LEU A 43 3.23 0.84 -2.78
N ASP A 44 2.20 0.02 -3.02
CA ASP A 44 1.72 -1.03 -2.12
C ASP A 44 1.50 -0.57 -0.68
N ALA A 45 0.58 0.40 -0.52
CA ALA A 45 0.22 1.03 0.76
C ALA A 45 -0.54 0.09 1.71
N GLY A 46 0.02 -1.08 2.04
CA GLY A 46 -0.52 -2.05 2.99
C GLY A 46 0.49 -2.38 4.08
N VAL A 47 0.00 -2.75 5.26
CA VAL A 47 0.77 -3.34 6.35
C VAL A 47 -0.09 -4.39 7.04
N SER A 48 0.51 -5.50 7.46
CA SER A 48 -0.24 -6.56 8.13
C SER A 48 0.63 -7.39 9.09
N LEU A 49 0.14 -7.57 10.32
CA LEU A 49 0.65 -8.55 11.28
C LEU A 49 0.15 -9.96 10.93
N CYS A 50 0.85 -10.97 11.43
CA CYS A 50 0.38 -12.35 11.38
C CYS A 50 -0.43 -12.62 12.65
N PRO A 51 -1.74 -12.95 12.58
CA PRO A 51 -2.57 -13.11 13.79
C PRO A 51 -2.09 -14.25 14.69
N ASN A 52 -1.38 -15.22 14.11
CA ASN A 52 -0.74 -16.31 14.83
C ASN A 52 0.60 -16.63 14.17
N ARG A 53 1.69 -16.54 14.92
CA ARG A 53 3.04 -16.91 14.48
C ARG A 53 3.62 -17.89 15.49
N PHE A 54 3.92 -19.11 15.04
CA PHE A 54 4.40 -20.19 15.92
C PHE A 54 3.47 -20.51 17.10
N GLY A 55 2.16 -20.38 16.91
CA GLY A 55 1.17 -20.61 17.98
C GLY A 55 0.95 -19.40 18.91
N LEU A 56 1.67 -18.29 18.69
CA LEU A 56 1.61 -17.10 19.54
C LEU A 56 0.90 -15.93 18.84
N PRO A 57 0.15 -15.10 19.58
CA PRO A 57 -0.38 -13.85 19.06
C PRO A 57 0.75 -12.84 18.81
N PRO A 58 0.50 -11.74 18.07
CA PRO A 58 1.49 -10.69 17.88
C PRO A 58 2.03 -10.15 19.20
N HIS A 59 3.35 -9.96 19.28
CA HIS A 59 4.00 -9.37 20.44
C HIS A 59 3.64 -7.86 20.55
N PRO A 60 3.57 -7.28 21.76
CA PRO A 60 3.32 -5.84 21.95
C PRO A 60 4.23 -4.90 21.14
N LEU A 61 5.47 -5.32 20.86
CA LEU A 61 6.38 -4.56 20.00
C LEU A 61 5.97 -4.56 18.53
N GLU A 62 5.33 -5.62 18.03
CA GLU A 62 4.79 -5.66 16.66
C GLU A 62 3.60 -4.70 16.52
N PHE A 63 2.77 -4.58 17.58
CA PHE A 63 1.71 -3.56 17.62
C PHE A 63 2.27 -2.14 17.58
N LYS A 64 3.35 -1.84 18.32
CA LYS A 64 4.03 -0.53 18.22
C LYS A 64 4.59 -0.30 16.82
N ALA A 65 5.16 -1.34 16.21
CA ALA A 65 5.72 -1.25 14.86
C ALA A 65 4.64 -0.98 13.80
N ILE A 66 3.50 -1.67 13.83
CA ILE A 66 2.43 -1.45 12.84
C ILE A 66 1.81 -0.06 12.98
N ILE A 67 1.66 0.47 14.21
CA ILE A 67 1.19 1.83 14.46
C ILE A 67 2.12 2.85 13.78
N GLU A 68 3.43 2.73 13.99
CA GLU A 68 4.42 3.62 13.40
C GLU A 68 4.47 3.48 11.86
N CYS A 69 4.37 2.25 11.35
CA CYS A 69 4.28 2.01 9.91
C CYS A 69 3.03 2.68 9.30
N ARG A 70 1.86 2.56 9.94
CA ARG A 70 0.62 3.21 9.50
C ARG A 70 0.76 4.72 9.47
N ARG A 71 1.34 5.33 10.51
CA ARG A 71 1.61 6.77 10.56
C ARG A 71 2.46 7.23 9.38
N ARG A 72 3.58 6.54 9.12
CA ARG A 72 4.48 6.85 7.99
C ARG A 72 3.79 6.71 6.64
N ILE A 73 2.96 5.68 6.46
CA ILE A 73 2.22 5.46 5.22
C ILE A 73 1.17 6.56 5.01
N ALA A 74 0.44 6.96 6.05
CA ALA A 74 -0.52 8.07 5.97
C ALA A 74 0.17 9.39 5.58
N GLU A 75 1.28 9.73 6.24
CA GLU A 75 2.07 10.93 5.94
C GLU A 75 2.64 10.95 4.51
N ALA A 76 2.97 9.77 3.97
CA ALA A 76 3.40 9.64 2.58
C ALA A 76 2.22 9.72 1.60
N ALA A 77 1.07 9.16 1.97
CA ALA A 77 -0.14 9.19 1.16
C ALA A 77 -0.66 10.63 0.98
N GLU A 78 -0.61 11.47 2.01
CA GLU A 78 -0.95 12.90 1.91
C GLU A 78 -0.19 13.61 0.78
N LYS A 79 1.04 13.18 0.49
CA LYS A 79 1.93 13.78 -0.50
C LYS A 79 1.86 13.09 -1.87
N ALA A 80 1.28 11.89 -1.93
CA ALA A 80 1.28 11.06 -3.13
C ALA A 80 0.22 11.48 -4.13
N ASP A 81 0.61 11.49 -5.41
CA ASP A 81 -0.28 11.73 -6.55
C ASP A 81 -0.88 10.41 -7.06
N VAL A 82 -0.08 9.34 -7.00
CA VAL A 82 -0.41 8.01 -7.50
C VAL A 82 -0.21 6.97 -6.39
N VAL A 83 -1.15 6.04 -6.26
CA VAL A 83 -1.01 4.86 -5.42
C VAL A 83 -1.12 3.61 -6.26
N THR A 84 -0.26 2.63 -6.02
CA THR A 84 -0.31 1.36 -6.75
C THR A 84 -0.62 0.20 -5.81
N LEU A 85 -1.32 -0.81 -6.33
CA LEU A 85 -1.49 -2.09 -5.65
C LEU A 85 -1.08 -3.21 -6.61
N SER A 86 0.03 -3.86 -6.31
CA SER A 86 0.57 -4.98 -7.08
C SER A 86 -0.37 -6.20 -7.04
N HIS A 87 -0.98 -6.43 -5.87
CA HIS A 87 -1.96 -7.48 -5.61
C HIS A 87 -2.72 -7.27 -4.29
N TYR A 88 -3.76 -8.08 -4.03
CA TYR A 88 -4.71 -7.89 -2.94
C TYR A 88 -4.37 -8.66 -1.65
N HIS A 89 -3.10 -8.75 -1.27
CA HIS A 89 -2.79 -9.15 0.12
C HIS A 89 -2.74 -7.90 1.01
N PHE A 90 -3.14 -8.00 2.28
CA PHE A 90 -3.29 -6.82 3.15
C PHE A 90 -1.97 -6.16 3.55
N ASP A 91 -0.84 -6.84 3.36
CA ASP A 91 0.51 -6.29 3.40
C ASP A 91 0.89 -5.49 2.14
N HIS A 92 0.01 -5.43 1.13
CA HIS A 92 0.17 -4.66 -0.10
C HIS A 92 -0.94 -3.63 -0.33
N HIS A 93 -2.08 -3.73 0.35
CA HIS A 93 -3.13 -2.72 0.27
C HIS A 93 -3.81 -2.48 1.62
N THR A 94 -4.40 -1.29 1.76
CA THR A 94 -5.21 -0.92 2.91
C THR A 94 -6.67 -1.32 2.67
N PRO A 95 -7.27 -2.17 3.52
CA PRO A 95 -8.70 -2.46 3.44
C PRO A 95 -9.57 -1.31 3.95
N SER A 96 -10.82 -1.21 3.49
CA SER A 96 -11.81 -0.23 3.98
C SER A 96 -12.77 -0.82 5.03
N TYR A 97 -12.23 -1.54 6.03
CA TYR A 97 -12.99 -2.06 7.17
C TYR A 97 -12.17 -1.96 8.46
N GLU A 98 -12.83 -2.00 9.61
CA GLU A 98 -12.15 -1.94 10.91
C GLU A 98 -11.39 -3.24 11.21
N ASP A 99 -10.09 -3.13 11.49
CA ASP A 99 -9.24 -4.23 11.93
C ASP A 99 -8.07 -3.72 12.76
N TRP A 100 -8.20 -3.79 14.07
CA TRP A 100 -7.16 -3.41 15.02
C TRP A 100 -6.21 -4.56 15.39
N LEU A 101 -6.39 -5.76 14.83
CA LEU A 101 -5.54 -6.90 15.13
C LEU A 101 -4.43 -7.07 14.10
N CYS A 102 -4.80 -7.17 12.82
CA CYS A 102 -3.84 -7.51 11.77
C CYS A 102 -3.42 -6.29 10.96
N ASN A 103 -4.36 -5.47 10.53
CA ASN A 103 -4.09 -4.43 9.54
C ASN A 103 -3.98 -3.03 10.15
N TRP A 104 -4.45 -2.82 11.37
CA TRP A 104 -4.48 -1.53 12.06
C TRP A 104 -5.22 -0.46 11.25
N THR A 105 -6.49 -0.74 10.93
CA THR A 105 -7.36 0.10 10.10
C THR A 105 -8.63 0.49 10.84
N ALA A 106 -9.03 1.76 10.70
CA ALA A 106 -10.36 2.26 11.02
C ALA A 106 -11.24 2.24 9.76
N GLU A 107 -12.49 1.80 9.88
CA GLU A 107 -13.40 1.54 8.76
C GLU A 107 -13.53 2.71 7.78
N ASP A 108 -13.71 3.92 8.30
CA ASP A 108 -14.06 5.09 7.51
C ASP A 108 -12.93 6.09 7.28
N GLU A 109 -11.73 5.81 7.77
CA GLU A 109 -10.63 6.77 7.79
C GLU A 109 -9.41 6.27 7.03
N THR A 110 -8.89 5.08 7.39
CA THR A 110 -7.55 4.68 6.94
C THR A 110 -7.48 4.50 5.43
N ALA A 111 -8.48 3.84 4.82
CA ALA A 111 -8.49 3.67 3.37
C ALA A 111 -8.68 4.99 2.62
N LYS A 112 -9.49 5.92 3.14
CA LYS A 112 -9.71 7.24 2.52
C LYS A 112 -8.42 8.07 2.52
N GLN A 113 -7.71 8.12 3.64
CA GLN A 113 -6.39 8.77 3.73
C GLN A 113 -5.41 8.27 2.66
N ILE A 114 -5.46 6.98 2.33
CA ILE A 114 -4.58 6.40 1.32
C ILE A 114 -5.05 6.67 -0.09
N TYR A 115 -6.32 6.50 -0.42
CA TYR A 115 -6.78 6.41 -1.80
C TYR A 115 -7.57 7.61 -2.31
N GLU A 116 -8.18 8.40 -1.43
CA GLU A 116 -9.09 9.48 -1.82
C GLU A 116 -8.35 10.60 -2.56
N GLY A 117 -8.93 11.03 -3.69
CA GLY A 117 -8.38 12.09 -4.53
C GLY A 117 -7.12 11.71 -5.31
N LYS A 118 -6.71 10.43 -5.35
CA LYS A 118 -5.49 9.97 -6.01
C LYS A 118 -5.77 9.10 -7.22
N VAL A 119 -4.80 9.04 -8.13
CA VAL A 119 -4.82 8.04 -9.20
C VAL A 119 -4.43 6.69 -8.59
N VAL A 120 -5.33 5.71 -8.66
CA VAL A 120 -5.14 4.38 -8.07
C VAL A 120 -4.93 3.36 -9.18
N LEU A 121 -3.69 2.85 -9.31
CA LEU A 121 -3.30 1.86 -10.31
C LEU A 121 -3.40 0.45 -9.73
N ILE A 122 -4.42 -0.28 -10.15
CA ILE A 122 -4.75 -1.60 -9.62
C ILE A 122 -5.09 -2.58 -10.74
N LYS A 123 -4.92 -3.88 -10.47
CA LYS A 123 -5.48 -4.93 -11.32
C LYS A 123 -7.01 -4.86 -11.30
N ASN A 124 -7.66 -5.50 -12.27
CA ASN A 124 -9.11 -5.66 -12.21
C ASN A 124 -9.46 -6.67 -11.10
N PRO A 125 -10.16 -6.29 -10.01
CA PRO A 125 -10.48 -7.20 -8.90
C PRO A 125 -11.50 -8.29 -9.29
N LYS A 126 -12.11 -8.19 -10.48
CA LYS A 126 -13.12 -9.15 -10.98
C LYS A 126 -12.56 -10.13 -12.01
N GLY A 127 -11.40 -9.88 -12.61
CA GLY A 127 -10.87 -10.65 -13.74
C GLY A 127 -9.40 -11.05 -13.59
N TRP A 128 -9.03 -12.21 -14.13
CA TRP A 128 -7.63 -12.67 -14.28
C TRP A 128 -6.81 -12.74 -12.97
N ILE A 129 -7.48 -13.01 -11.85
CA ILE A 129 -6.88 -13.22 -10.53
C ILE A 129 -7.50 -14.44 -9.83
N ASN A 130 -6.78 -15.04 -8.87
CA ASN A 130 -7.27 -16.20 -8.12
C ASN A 130 -8.39 -15.83 -7.11
N PHE A 131 -9.04 -16.83 -6.53
CA PHE A 131 -10.17 -16.62 -5.60
C PHE A 131 -9.80 -15.81 -4.35
N SER A 132 -8.64 -16.09 -3.73
CA SER A 132 -8.16 -15.36 -2.54
C SER A 132 -8.00 -13.87 -2.82
N GLN A 133 -7.40 -13.56 -3.97
CA GLN A 133 -7.20 -12.20 -4.47
C GLN A 133 -8.55 -11.49 -4.72
N ARG A 134 -9.54 -12.14 -5.34
CA ARG A 134 -10.88 -11.55 -5.52
C ARG A 134 -11.55 -11.22 -4.20
N ARG A 135 -11.52 -12.14 -3.24
CA ARG A 135 -12.13 -11.94 -1.92
C ARG A 135 -11.52 -10.73 -1.22
N ARG A 136 -10.19 -10.62 -1.21
CA ARG A 136 -9.51 -9.49 -0.56
C ARG A 136 -9.65 -8.18 -1.34
N GLY A 137 -9.68 -8.22 -2.67
CA GLY A 137 -9.93 -7.05 -3.50
C GLY A 137 -11.36 -6.49 -3.39
N SER A 138 -12.32 -7.29 -2.90
CA SER A 138 -13.71 -6.84 -2.73
C SER A 138 -13.92 -5.80 -1.63
N VAL A 139 -12.94 -5.66 -0.72
CA VAL A 139 -12.97 -4.72 0.41
C VAL A 139 -12.17 -3.44 0.13
N LEU A 140 -11.82 -3.19 -1.13
CA LEU A 140 -11.28 -1.89 -1.52
C LEU A 140 -12.42 -0.86 -1.53
N PRO A 141 -12.12 0.39 -1.13
CA PRO A 141 -13.11 1.45 -1.24
C PRO A 141 -13.56 1.58 -2.69
N LYS A 142 -14.85 1.81 -2.90
CA LYS A 142 -15.39 2.13 -4.22
C LYS A 142 -14.88 3.52 -4.59
N THR A 143 -13.87 3.56 -5.44
CA THR A 143 -13.40 4.79 -6.13
C THR A 143 -14.38 5.23 -7.20
#